data_AF-A0A151BNS3-F1
#
_entry.id   AF-A0A151BNS3-F1
#
_cell.length_a   1.000
_cell.length_b   1.000
_cell.length_c   1.000
_cell.angle_alpha   90.00
_cell.angle_beta   90.00
_cell.angle_gamma   90.00
#
_symmetry.space_group_name_H-M   'P 1'
#
loop_
_entity.id
_entity.type
_entity.pdbx_description
1 polymer ?
#
loop_
_entity_poly.entity_id
_entity_poly.type
_entity_poly.pdbx_seq_one_letter_code
_entity_poly.pdbx_strand_id
1 'polypeptide(L)'
;MLNQDEWRERRKEAIKEWKERMREWRERLKEWRELVRSRIGQEALPLPPMPPLPPMPSIPRPRSNVVASRIGDEELNAIDMLVEAGLFGTRSEAVAYFVREGIRARRDVLERVSSALEEIRRIRKEAEEYVTKLKREIGLVELEEPSQQEKRCPECGKDLTSLPEDIVACPYCGFRVGKEE
;
A
#
# COMPACT_ATOMS: atom_id res chain seq x y z
N MET A 1 3.17 -17.40 4.13
CA MET A 1 2.25 -17.00 3.03
C MET A 1 1.05 -17.93 3.12
N LEU A 2 -0.18 -17.41 3.26
CA LEU A 2 -1.37 -18.26 3.36
C LEU A 2 -1.64 -18.93 2.01
N ASN A 3 -1.99 -20.22 2.05
CA ASN A 3 -2.24 -21.03 0.86
C ASN A 3 -3.54 -20.56 0.14
N GLN A 4 -3.63 -20.75 -1.18
CA GLN A 4 -4.78 -20.33 -1.99
C GLN A 4 -6.10 -20.98 -1.51
N ASP A 5 -6.03 -22.15 -0.91
CA ASP A 5 -7.16 -22.89 -0.33
C ASP A 5 -7.61 -22.31 1.01
N GLU A 6 -6.68 -21.92 1.88
CA GLU A 6 -7.00 -21.26 3.16
C GLU A 6 -7.70 -19.92 2.95
N TRP A 7 -7.35 -19.21 1.88
CA TRP A 7 -8.01 -17.96 1.51
C TRP A 7 -9.45 -18.18 1.01
N ARG A 8 -9.69 -19.27 0.29
CA ARG A 8 -11.04 -19.65 -0.18
C ARG A 8 -11.96 -19.99 0.99
N GLU A 9 -11.47 -20.75 1.96
CA GLU A 9 -12.26 -21.11 3.16
C GLU A 9 -12.54 -19.91 4.06
N ARG A 10 -11.53 -19.07 4.36
CA ARG A 10 -11.75 -17.83 5.12
C ARG A 10 -12.74 -16.87 4.45
N ARG A 11 -12.75 -16.83 3.11
CA ARG A 11 -13.74 -16.03 2.36
C ARG A 11 -15.15 -16.61 2.46
N LYS A 12 -15.31 -17.93 2.42
CA LYS A 12 -16.62 -18.60 2.60
C LYS A 12 -17.17 -18.36 4.00
N GLU A 13 -16.32 -18.48 5.02
CA GLU A 13 -16.68 -18.21 6.42
C GLU A 13 -17.11 -16.76 6.63
N ALA A 14 -16.34 -15.79 6.11
CA ALA A 14 -16.68 -14.37 6.20
C ALA A 14 -18.01 -14.04 5.49
N ILE A 15 -18.28 -14.67 4.34
CA ILE A 15 -19.55 -14.50 3.62
C ILE A 15 -20.71 -15.08 4.44
N LYS A 16 -20.51 -16.22 5.12
CA LYS A 16 -21.52 -16.86 5.96
C LYS A 16 -21.85 -15.98 7.17
N GLU A 17 -20.84 -15.51 7.88
CA GLU A 17 -21.00 -14.59 9.02
C GLU A 17 -21.70 -13.30 8.60
N TRP A 18 -21.32 -12.72 7.47
CA TRP A 18 -21.98 -11.52 6.94
C TRP A 18 -23.45 -11.76 6.61
N LYS A 19 -23.79 -12.91 6.01
CA LYS A 19 -25.19 -13.28 5.72
C LYS A 19 -26.03 -13.42 6.99
N GLU A 20 -25.47 -13.99 8.06
CA GLU A 20 -26.13 -14.12 9.36
C GLU A 20 -26.35 -12.75 10.00
N ARG A 21 -25.32 -11.90 10.07
CA ARG A 21 -25.42 -10.52 10.57
C ARG A 21 -26.42 -9.65 9.78
N MET A 22 -26.49 -9.84 8.46
CA MET A 22 -27.45 -9.14 7.60
C MET A 22 -28.89 -9.66 7.77
N ARG A 23 -29.08 -10.88 8.28
CA ARG A 23 -30.41 -11.41 8.64
C ARG A 23 -30.88 -10.76 9.94
N GLU A 24 -30.04 -10.73 10.96
CA GLU A 24 -30.32 -10.06 12.25
C GLU A 24 -30.59 -8.57 12.07
N TRP A 25 -29.77 -7.88 11.26
CA TRP A 25 -30.01 -6.48 10.94
C TRP A 25 -31.34 -6.25 10.23
N ARG A 26 -31.75 -7.16 9.32
CA ARG A 26 -33.06 -7.08 8.66
C ARG A 26 -34.22 -7.21 9.64
N GLU A 27 -34.11 -8.09 10.65
CA GLU A 27 -35.14 -8.18 11.71
C GLU A 27 -35.19 -6.90 12.55
N ARG A 28 -34.04 -6.38 12.99
CA ARG A 28 -33.97 -5.07 13.69
C ARG A 28 -34.54 -3.92 12.87
N LEU A 29 -34.39 -3.96 11.55
CA LEU A 29 -34.95 -2.96 10.64
C LEU A 29 -36.48 -3.08 10.52
N LYS A 30 -37.03 -4.30 10.57
CA LYS A 30 -38.49 -4.51 10.61
C LYS A 30 -39.08 -3.98 11.91
N GLU A 31 -38.47 -4.31 13.04
CA GLU A 31 -38.87 -3.80 14.37
C GLU A 31 -38.81 -2.27 14.42
N TRP A 32 -37.73 -1.68 13.92
CA TRP A 32 -37.62 -0.22 13.79
C TRP A 32 -38.73 0.36 12.91
N ARG A 33 -39.06 -0.29 11.78
CA ARG A 33 -40.12 0.15 10.88
C ARG A 33 -41.49 0.10 11.55
N GLU A 34 -41.76 -0.91 12.38
CA GLU A 34 -42.99 -1.03 13.17
C GLU A 34 -43.06 0.05 14.27
N LEU A 35 -41.94 0.32 14.93
CA LEU A 35 -41.80 1.37 15.94
C LEU A 35 -42.00 2.78 15.34
N VAL A 36 -41.53 3.02 14.12
CA VAL A 36 -41.78 4.27 13.39
C VAL A 36 -43.23 4.37 12.93
N ARG A 37 -43.82 3.26 12.46
CA ARG A 37 -45.23 3.22 12.02
C ARG A 37 -46.21 3.53 13.16
N SER A 38 -45.89 3.14 14.39
CA SER A 38 -46.71 3.45 15.57
C SER A 38 -46.50 4.86 16.14
N ARG A 39 -45.48 5.60 15.67
CA ARG A 39 -45.13 6.97 16.11
C ARG A 39 -45.36 8.05 15.04
N ILE A 40 -46.08 7.73 13.96
CA ILE A 40 -46.41 8.69 12.90
C ILE A 40 -47.23 9.85 13.51
N GLY A 41 -46.62 11.04 13.60
CA GLY A 41 -47.21 12.24 14.20
C GLY A 41 -46.37 12.90 15.31
N GLN A 42 -45.25 12.33 15.74
CA GLN A 42 -44.31 12.96 16.69
C GLN A 42 -43.16 13.69 15.96
N GLU A 43 -42.63 14.75 16.58
CA GLU A 43 -41.66 15.68 15.99
C GLU A 43 -40.26 15.09 15.72
N ALA A 44 -39.89 13.95 16.32
CA ALA A 44 -38.59 13.32 16.11
C ALA A 44 -38.68 11.80 15.95
N LEU A 45 -38.43 11.32 14.73
CA LEU A 45 -38.31 9.89 14.45
C LEU A 45 -36.91 9.38 14.79
N PRO A 46 -36.76 8.23 15.47
CA PRO A 46 -35.44 7.65 15.73
C PRO A 46 -34.80 7.18 14.42
N LEU A 47 -33.49 7.35 14.29
CA LEU A 47 -32.73 6.88 13.12
C LEU A 47 -32.80 5.35 13.00
N PRO A 48 -32.81 4.81 11.78
CA PRO A 48 -32.77 3.36 11.58
C PRO A 48 -31.46 2.79 12.12
N PRO A 49 -31.50 1.56 12.67
CA PRO A 49 -30.27 0.88 13.08
C PRO A 49 -29.39 0.69 11.85
N MET A 50 -28.13 1.10 11.93
CA MET A 50 -27.17 0.87 10.85
C MET A 50 -26.79 -0.61 10.77
N PRO A 51 -26.54 -1.15 9.56
CA PRO A 51 -26.03 -2.49 9.42
C PRO A 51 -24.64 -2.57 10.08
N PRO A 52 -24.35 -3.63 10.85
CA PRO A 52 -23.03 -3.81 11.39
C PRO A 52 -22.11 -4.18 10.21
N LEU A 53 -21.39 -3.22 9.65
CA LEU A 53 -20.40 -3.47 8.62
C LEU A 53 -19.26 -4.27 9.26
N PRO A 54 -18.89 -5.47 8.74
CA PRO A 54 -17.65 -6.09 9.17
C PRO A 54 -16.50 -5.13 8.83
N PRO A 55 -15.42 -5.09 9.63
CA PRO A 55 -14.17 -4.54 9.12
C PRO A 55 -13.88 -5.31 7.84
N MET A 56 -13.87 -4.59 6.71
CA MET A 56 -13.58 -5.21 5.43
C MET A 56 -12.29 -6.00 5.64
N PRO A 57 -12.23 -7.32 5.34
CA PRO A 57 -10.96 -8.00 5.33
C PRO A 57 -10.08 -7.14 4.44
N SER A 58 -8.91 -6.75 4.94
CA SER A 58 -7.90 -6.17 4.07
C SER A 58 -7.59 -7.26 3.06
N ILE A 59 -8.33 -7.26 1.95
CA ILE A 59 -7.97 -8.01 0.76
C ILE A 59 -6.52 -7.56 0.57
N PRO A 60 -5.53 -8.48 0.68
CA PRO A 60 -4.16 -8.10 0.40
C PRO A 60 -4.26 -7.47 -0.98
N ARG A 61 -4.06 -6.15 -1.07
CA ARG A 61 -4.07 -5.50 -2.37
C ARG A 61 -3.04 -6.29 -3.15
N PRO A 62 -3.40 -7.02 -4.23
CA PRO A 62 -2.38 -7.64 -5.04
C PRO A 62 -1.42 -6.49 -5.35
N ARG A 63 -0.15 -6.63 -4.96
CA ARG A 63 0.81 -5.52 -4.99
C ARG A 63 0.79 -4.95 -6.41
N SER A 64 0.10 -3.83 -6.60
CA SER A 64 -0.30 -3.39 -7.92
C SER A 64 0.69 -2.32 -8.37
N ASN A 65 1.79 -2.77 -8.97
CA ASN A 65 2.64 -1.87 -9.72
C ASN A 65 1.90 -1.51 -11.01
N VAL A 66 1.75 -0.21 -11.26
CA VAL A 66 1.12 0.30 -12.47
C VAL A 66 2.19 0.98 -13.30
N VAL A 67 2.33 0.54 -14.54
CA VAL A 67 3.20 1.16 -15.54
C VAL A 67 2.32 1.70 -16.64
N ALA A 68 2.28 3.01 -16.82
CA ALA A 68 1.62 3.63 -17.96
C ALA A 68 2.58 3.58 -19.15
N SER A 69 2.15 2.98 -20.26
CA SER A 69 2.92 2.90 -21.50
C SER A 69 2.06 3.28 -22.68
N ARG A 70 2.69 3.92 -23.68
CA ARG A 70 2.10 4.07 -25.01
C ARG A 70 2.25 2.73 -25.74
N ILE A 71 1.21 2.35 -26.47
CA ILE A 71 1.18 1.17 -27.34
C ILE A 71 0.76 1.62 -28.72
N GLY A 72 1.24 0.94 -29.76
CA GLY A 72 0.83 1.21 -31.13
C GLY A 72 -0.58 0.67 -31.41
N ASP A 73 -1.13 1.10 -32.54
CA ASP A 73 -2.49 0.71 -32.96
C ASP A 73 -2.57 -0.79 -33.26
N GLU A 74 -1.51 -1.39 -33.83
CA GLU A 74 -1.45 -2.81 -34.14
C GLU A 74 -1.52 -3.67 -32.86
N GLU A 75 -0.72 -3.33 -31.83
CA GLU A 75 -0.73 -4.06 -30.58
C GLU A 75 -2.04 -3.86 -29.82
N LEU A 76 -2.60 -2.64 -29.85
CA LEU A 76 -3.90 -2.35 -29.24
C LEU A 76 -5.01 -3.17 -29.88
N ASN A 77 -5.05 -3.24 -31.22
CA ASN A 77 -6.03 -4.07 -31.93
C ASN A 77 -5.90 -5.56 -31.57
N ALA A 78 -4.67 -6.07 -31.44
CA ALA A 78 -4.44 -7.45 -31.01
C ALA A 78 -4.94 -7.70 -29.58
N ILE A 79 -4.72 -6.77 -28.67
CA ILE A 79 -5.23 -6.83 -27.29
C ILE A 79 -6.77 -6.83 -27.29
N ASP A 80 -7.38 -5.95 -28.07
CA ASP A 80 -8.84 -5.82 -28.16
C ASP A 80 -9.51 -7.07 -28.69
N MET A 81 -8.98 -7.66 -29.76
CA MET A 81 -9.48 -8.92 -30.31
C MET A 81 -9.51 -10.04 -29.26
N LEU A 82 -8.52 -10.11 -28.37
CA LEU A 82 -8.46 -11.15 -27.34
C LEU A 82 -9.46 -10.92 -26.20
N VAL A 83 -9.73 -9.64 -25.88
CA VAL A 83 -10.76 -9.28 -24.91
C VAL A 83 -12.15 -9.55 -25.50
N GLU A 84 -12.39 -9.15 -26.75
CA GLU A 84 -13.64 -9.40 -27.47
C GLU A 84 -13.93 -10.90 -27.64
N ALA A 85 -12.89 -11.70 -27.91
CA ALA A 85 -12.99 -13.16 -27.95
C ALA A 85 -13.23 -13.81 -26.57
N GLY A 86 -13.20 -13.03 -25.48
CA GLY A 86 -13.42 -13.50 -24.11
C GLY A 86 -12.25 -14.29 -23.52
N LEU A 87 -11.06 -14.25 -24.14
CA LEU A 87 -9.86 -14.89 -23.61
C LEU A 87 -9.31 -14.16 -22.38
N PHE A 88 -9.53 -12.84 -22.31
CA PHE A 88 -9.21 -12.01 -21.15
C PHE A 88 -10.40 -11.13 -20.76
N GLY A 89 -10.57 -10.87 -19.48
CA GLY A 89 -11.66 -10.03 -18.98
C GLY A 89 -11.40 -8.53 -19.14
N THR A 90 -10.12 -8.13 -19.23
CA THR A 90 -9.72 -6.72 -19.41
C THR A 90 -8.47 -6.58 -20.28
N ARG A 91 -8.31 -5.41 -20.92
CA ARG A 91 -7.08 -5.07 -21.66
C ARG A 91 -5.83 -5.17 -20.78
N SER A 92 -5.90 -4.70 -19.53
CA SER A 92 -4.79 -4.76 -18.58
C SER A 92 -4.37 -6.20 -18.25
N GLU A 93 -5.32 -7.14 -18.20
CA GLU A 93 -5.03 -8.55 -17.98
C GLU A 93 -4.31 -9.17 -19.19
N ALA A 94 -4.78 -8.89 -20.41
CA ALA A 94 -4.14 -9.31 -21.65
C ALA A 94 -2.70 -8.76 -21.77
N VAL A 95 -2.50 -7.47 -21.50
CA VAL A 95 -1.17 -6.85 -21.47
C VAL A 95 -0.27 -7.51 -20.44
N ALA A 96 -0.77 -7.75 -19.22
CA ALA A 96 0.01 -8.41 -18.19
C ALA A 96 0.40 -9.85 -18.60
N TYR A 97 -0.46 -10.55 -19.33
CA TYR A 97 -0.13 -11.85 -19.91
C TYR A 97 1.01 -11.74 -20.94
N PHE A 98 0.90 -10.84 -21.92
CA PHE A 98 1.95 -10.64 -22.92
C PHE A 98 3.28 -10.22 -22.33
N VAL A 99 3.28 -9.35 -21.32
CA VAL A 99 4.52 -8.94 -20.63
C VAL A 99 5.18 -10.15 -19.95
N ARG A 100 4.40 -11.02 -19.29
CA ARG A 100 4.94 -12.23 -18.66
C ARG A 100 5.54 -13.19 -19.70
N GLU A 101 4.84 -13.43 -20.79
CA GLU A 101 5.33 -14.31 -21.85
C GLU A 101 6.54 -13.70 -22.58
N GLY A 102 6.57 -12.38 -22.79
CA GLY A 102 7.73 -11.66 -23.33
C GLY A 102 8.95 -11.76 -22.43
N ILE A 103 8.79 -11.62 -21.11
CA ILE A 103 9.86 -11.83 -20.11
C ILE A 103 10.38 -13.26 -20.16
N ARG A 104 9.48 -14.25 -20.26
CA ARG A 104 9.86 -15.67 -20.37
C ARG A 104 10.63 -15.94 -21.67
N ALA A 105 10.14 -15.42 -22.79
CA ALA A 105 10.73 -15.60 -24.11
C ALA A 105 12.12 -14.96 -24.23
N ARG A 106 12.39 -13.89 -23.49
CA ARG A 106 13.67 -13.13 -23.54
C ARG A 106 14.47 -13.21 -22.25
N ARG A 107 14.30 -14.30 -21.49
CA ARG A 107 14.97 -14.51 -20.20
C ARG A 107 16.49 -14.45 -20.31
N ASP A 108 17.04 -14.97 -21.40
CA ASP A 108 18.47 -14.97 -21.72
C ASP A 108 19.06 -13.55 -21.84
N VAL A 109 18.32 -12.63 -22.45
CA VAL A 109 18.74 -11.23 -22.59
C VAL A 109 18.67 -10.54 -21.25
N LEU A 110 17.57 -10.74 -20.52
CA LEU A 110 17.38 -10.14 -19.20
C LEU A 110 18.46 -10.60 -18.22
N GLU A 111 18.86 -11.87 -18.27
CA GLU A 111 19.94 -12.41 -17.43
C GLU A 111 21.30 -11.79 -17.77
N ARG A 112 21.64 -11.66 -19.06
CA ARG A 112 22.86 -10.96 -19.50
C ARG A 112 22.89 -9.50 -19.05
N VAL A 113 21.77 -8.79 -19.18
CA VAL A 113 21.64 -7.40 -18.71
C VAL A 113 21.77 -7.33 -17.19
N SER A 114 21.15 -8.26 -16.45
CA SER A 114 21.26 -8.31 -14.99
C SER A 114 22.71 -8.50 -14.55
N SER A 115 23.42 -9.45 -15.15
CA SER A 115 24.83 -9.72 -14.84
C SER A 115 25.72 -8.52 -15.11
N ALA A 116 25.55 -7.85 -16.25
CA ALA A 116 26.30 -6.63 -16.57
C ALA A 116 26.02 -5.50 -15.57
N LEU A 117 24.76 -5.32 -15.15
CA LEU A 117 24.38 -4.31 -14.16
C LEU A 117 24.95 -4.63 -12.76
N GLU A 118 25.01 -5.90 -12.38
CA GLU A 118 25.64 -6.34 -11.14
C GLU A 118 27.14 -6.04 -11.12
N GLU A 119 27.84 -6.30 -12.23
CA GLU A 119 29.24 -5.96 -12.37
C GLU A 119 29.49 -4.45 -12.26
N ILE A 120 28.67 -3.63 -12.92
CA ILE A 120 28.74 -2.17 -12.80
C ILE A 120 28.54 -1.74 -11.33
N ARG A 121 27.57 -2.33 -10.63
CA ARG A 121 27.33 -2.01 -9.21
C ARG A 121 28.51 -2.41 -8.34
N ARG A 122 29.11 -3.58 -8.58
CA ARG A 122 30.32 -4.03 -7.86
C ARG A 122 31.46 -3.05 -8.06
N ILE A 123 31.76 -2.69 -9.32
CA ILE A 123 32.83 -1.75 -9.65
C ILE A 123 32.60 -0.38 -8.99
N ARG A 124 31.36 0.14 -9.02
CA ARG A 124 31.01 1.40 -8.34
C ARG A 124 31.29 1.33 -6.84
N LYS A 125 30.91 0.23 -6.20
CA LYS A 125 31.14 0.00 -4.78
C LYS A 125 32.63 -0.09 -4.45
N GLU A 126 33.40 -0.85 -5.24
CA GLU A 126 34.86 -0.96 -5.07
C GLU A 126 35.55 0.40 -5.22
N ALA A 127 35.11 1.22 -6.18
CA ALA A 127 35.62 2.57 -6.38
C ALA A 127 35.29 3.48 -5.17
N GLU A 128 34.07 3.42 -4.65
CA GLU A 128 33.66 4.16 -3.45
C GLU A 128 34.48 3.74 -2.22
N GLU A 129 34.69 2.44 -2.02
CA GLU A 129 35.54 1.91 -0.93
C GLU A 129 36.99 2.38 -1.08
N TYR A 130 37.54 2.32 -2.30
CA TYR A 130 38.91 2.77 -2.58
C TYR A 130 39.08 4.28 -2.34
N VAL A 131 38.14 5.10 -2.81
CA VAL A 131 38.15 6.55 -2.54
C VAL A 131 38.02 6.83 -1.05
N THR A 132 37.17 6.10 -0.34
CA THR A 132 37.01 6.25 1.12
C THR A 132 38.30 5.90 1.86
N LYS A 133 38.98 4.83 1.45
CA LYS A 133 40.28 4.45 2.00
C LYS A 133 41.33 5.54 1.75
N LEU A 134 41.41 6.06 0.52
CA LEU A 134 42.31 7.16 0.19
C LEU A 134 42.02 8.42 1.00
N LYS A 135 40.74 8.81 1.17
CA LYS A 135 40.33 9.93 2.03
C LYS A 135 40.86 9.77 3.47
N ARG A 136 40.87 8.53 3.99
CA ARG A 136 41.45 8.21 5.31
C ARG A 136 42.96 8.36 5.34
N GLU A 137 43.65 7.87 4.31
CA GLU A 137 45.12 7.92 4.22
C GLU A 137 45.65 9.34 4.02
N ILE A 138 44.96 10.17 3.24
CA ILE A 138 45.34 11.57 2.98
C ILE A 138 44.88 12.54 4.07
N GLY A 139 44.28 12.05 5.17
CA GLY A 139 43.82 12.88 6.28
C GLY A 139 42.61 13.78 5.95
N LEU A 140 41.95 13.57 4.81
CA LEU A 140 40.68 14.22 4.43
C LEU A 140 39.47 13.47 4.99
N VAL A 141 39.64 12.78 6.12
CA VAL A 141 38.49 12.49 6.98
C VAL A 141 38.15 13.81 7.62
N GLU A 142 37.33 14.60 6.93
CA GLU A 142 36.32 15.33 7.66
C GLU A 142 35.64 14.27 8.51
N LEU A 143 35.97 14.29 9.82
CA LEU A 143 34.96 13.95 10.78
C LEU A 143 33.81 14.85 10.34
N GLU A 144 32.81 14.28 9.68
CA GLU A 144 31.47 14.75 9.95
C GLU A 144 31.38 14.60 11.47
N GLU A 145 31.78 15.68 12.16
CA GLU A 145 31.20 16.05 13.42
C GLU A 145 29.72 15.68 13.26
N PRO A 146 29.12 14.89 14.16
CA PRO A 146 27.68 14.75 14.19
C PRO A 146 27.12 16.12 14.58
N SER A 147 27.19 17.08 13.65
CA SER A 147 26.71 18.42 13.78
C SER A 147 25.21 18.29 13.72
N GLN A 148 24.62 18.44 14.92
CA GLN A 148 23.20 18.53 15.21
C GLN A 148 22.53 17.17 15.36
N GLN A 149 22.45 16.71 16.62
CA GLN A 149 21.45 15.74 17.06
C GLN A 149 20.08 16.15 16.51
N GLU A 150 19.56 15.39 15.54
CA GLU A 150 18.21 15.56 15.00
C GLU A 150 17.20 15.47 16.15
N LYS A 151 16.63 16.61 16.57
CA LYS A 151 15.58 16.61 17.60
C LYS A 151 14.31 16.06 16.93
N ARG A 152 14.00 14.79 17.12
CA ARG A 152 12.75 14.18 16.59
C ARG A 152 11.69 14.06 17.68
N CYS A 153 10.42 14.22 17.30
CA CYS A 153 9.30 13.96 18.19
C CYS A 153 9.21 12.43 18.50
N PRO A 154 9.16 12.02 19.77
CA PRO A 154 9.11 10.60 20.14
C PRO A 154 7.79 9.91 19.76
N GLU A 155 6.71 10.66 19.55
CA GLU A 155 5.40 10.07 19.20
C GLU A 155 5.18 9.96 17.69
N CYS A 156 5.43 11.03 16.93
CA CYS A 156 5.17 11.03 15.48
C CYS A 156 6.42 10.90 14.61
N GLY A 157 7.62 10.86 15.22
CA GLY A 157 8.90 10.70 14.52
C GLY A 157 9.29 11.88 13.62
N LYS A 158 8.53 12.99 13.64
CA LYS A 158 8.80 14.17 12.84
C LYS A 158 9.98 14.96 13.38
N ASP A 159 10.72 15.53 12.45
CA ASP A 159 11.86 16.37 12.71
C ASP A 159 11.43 17.72 13.31
N LEU A 160 12.00 18.06 14.46
CA LEU A 160 11.80 19.29 15.21
C LEU A 160 13.06 20.18 15.18
N THR A 161 14.09 19.80 14.41
CA THR A 161 15.38 20.52 14.38
C THR A 161 15.25 21.95 13.88
N SER A 162 14.23 22.26 13.07
CA SER A 162 13.96 23.61 12.58
C SER A 162 13.08 24.47 13.51
N LEU A 163 12.75 23.98 14.70
CA LEU A 163 11.80 24.62 15.60
C LEU A 163 12.49 25.24 16.84
N PRO A 164 11.93 26.32 17.42
CA PRO A 164 12.44 26.94 18.65
C PRO A 164 12.60 25.95 19.83
N GLU A 165 13.58 26.19 20.70
CA GLU A 165 13.94 25.26 21.79
C GLU A 165 12.92 25.22 22.93
N ASP A 166 12.02 26.19 22.99
CA ASP A 166 10.99 26.40 24.02
C ASP A 166 9.64 25.72 23.71
N ILE A 167 9.59 24.87 22.69
CA ILE A 167 8.37 24.16 22.33
C ILE A 167 7.97 23.14 23.40
N VAL A 168 6.87 23.45 24.08
CA VAL A 168 6.24 22.56 25.08
C VAL A 168 5.50 21.41 24.42
N ALA A 169 5.00 21.58 23.19
CA ALA A 169 4.23 20.56 22.47
C ALA A 169 4.53 20.49 20.96
N CYS A 170 4.68 19.28 20.42
CA CYS A 170 4.91 19.02 19.01
C CYS A 170 3.75 19.57 18.15
N PRO A 171 4.01 20.49 17.20
CA PRO A 171 2.96 21.09 16.35
C PRO A 171 2.22 20.10 15.46
N TYR A 172 2.78 18.90 15.27
CA TYR A 172 2.27 17.93 14.31
C TYR A 172 1.37 16.84 14.91
N CYS A 173 1.57 16.51 16.19
CA CYS A 173 0.78 15.47 16.87
C CYS A 173 0.26 15.91 18.24
N GLY A 174 0.71 17.06 18.77
CA GLY A 174 0.30 17.56 20.08
C GLY A 174 1.06 16.94 21.25
N PHE A 175 2.04 16.05 21.01
CA PHE A 175 2.85 15.45 22.08
C PHE A 175 3.59 16.50 22.89
N ARG A 176 3.53 16.46 24.23
CA ARG A 176 4.33 17.36 25.06
C ARG A 176 5.81 16.96 25.03
N VAL A 177 6.66 17.81 24.48
CA VAL A 177 8.10 17.56 24.28
C VAL A 177 8.93 18.06 25.47
N GLY A 178 8.39 18.98 26.29
CA GLY A 178 9.05 19.50 27.49
C GLY A 178 8.84 18.62 28.74
N LYS A 179 9.90 18.40 29.52
CA LYS A 179 9.81 17.85 30.89
C LYS A 179 9.16 18.88 31.81
N GLU A 180 8.18 18.46 32.60
CA GLU A 180 7.73 19.20 33.80
C GLU A 180 8.91 19.22 34.79
N GLU A 181 9.32 20.41 35.23
CA GLU A 181 10.09 20.60 36.48
C GLU A 181 9.17 20.46 37.69
#